data_AF-A0A2G6HZ14-F1
#
_entry.id   AF-A0A2G6HZ14-F1
#
_cell.length_a   1.000
_cell.length_b   1.000
_cell.length_c   1.000
_cell.angle_alpha   90.00
_cell.angle_beta   90.00
_cell.angle_gamma   90.00
#
_symmetry.space_group_name_H-M   'P 1'
#
loop_
_entity.id
_entity.type
_entity.pdbx_description
1 polymer ?
#
loop_
_entity_poly.entity_id
_entity_poly.type
_entity_poly.pdbx_seq_one_letter_code
_entity_poly.pdbx_strand_id
1 'polypeptide(L)'
;MKDIQSQFDSRRINIDKVGVKGVSYPITLRDKSRKNQHTVGTANMYVNLPHKFKGTHMSRFVEILNEFHGQVDINNFATILERMKERLDAEASHLELRFPYFFSREKDGKYSRGGGDYQCTLYGSLGSSSDLVLKIEVPVAACYDRLSGYPGRWGQVELRVRFARFLWIEDLITLVESAVERAQNEILQQDAGRLGVELVARTVAERLEIVDAIDWFAVEVHNFCDECLAFASVESSLV
;
A
#
# COMPACT_ATOMS: atom_id res chain seq x y z
N MET A 1 -14.81 32.36 20.67
CA MET A 1 -13.81 31.61 21.49
C MET A 1 -12.45 31.85 20.85
N LYS A 2 -11.41 32.25 21.58
CA LYS A 2 -10.08 32.52 20.99
C LYS A 2 -9.42 31.21 20.60
N ASP A 3 -8.97 31.11 19.35
CA ASP A 3 -8.24 29.97 18.82
C ASP A 3 -6.83 29.93 19.41
N ILE A 4 -6.61 29.07 20.40
CA ILE A 4 -5.32 28.94 21.11
C ILE A 4 -4.27 28.27 20.23
N GLN A 5 -4.69 27.43 19.28
CA GLN A 5 -3.79 26.63 18.44
C GLN A 5 -3.16 27.47 17.34
N SER A 6 -3.88 28.48 16.84
CA SER A 6 -3.34 29.47 15.89
C SER A 6 -2.51 30.59 16.54
N GLN A 7 -2.23 30.52 17.85
CA GLN A 7 -1.35 31.50 18.49
C GLN A 7 0.12 31.25 18.16
N PHE A 8 0.90 32.32 18.24
CA PHE A 8 2.35 32.29 18.04
C PHE A 8 3.05 31.43 19.10
N ASP A 9 3.93 30.54 18.65
CA ASP A 9 4.80 29.74 19.52
C ASP A 9 6.22 30.33 19.56
N SER A 10 6.65 30.76 20.75
CA SER A 10 7.96 31.38 20.97
C SER A 10 9.12 30.37 21.04
N ARG A 11 8.85 29.06 21.06
CA ARG A 11 9.87 28.01 21.24
C ARG A 11 10.73 27.79 20.00
N ARG A 12 10.27 28.22 18.81
CA ARG A 12 10.97 28.06 17.52
C ARG A 12 11.36 26.62 17.17
N ILE A 13 10.60 25.64 17.66
CA ILE A 13 10.78 24.23 17.32
C ILE A 13 9.70 23.87 16.29
N ASN A 14 10.13 23.42 15.11
CA ASN A 14 9.21 22.89 14.10
C ASN A 14 8.78 21.48 14.50
N ILE A 15 7.53 21.10 14.19
CA ILE A 15 7.09 19.70 14.31
C ILE A 15 7.02 19.11 12.90
N ASP A 16 7.81 18.07 12.67
CA ASP A 16 7.93 17.44 11.35
C ASP A 16 6.59 16.83 10.89
N LYS A 17 5.86 16.17 11.80
CA LYS A 17 4.55 15.56 11.51
C LYS A 17 3.60 15.68 12.68
N VAL A 18 2.43 16.25 12.42
CA VAL A 18 1.30 16.27 13.34
C VAL A 18 -0.01 16.01 12.60
N GLY A 19 -0.93 15.27 13.20
CA GLY A 19 -2.23 14.99 12.62
C GLY A 19 -2.95 13.86 13.33
N VAL A 20 -3.76 13.11 12.60
CA VAL A 20 -4.64 12.05 13.12
C VAL A 20 -4.28 10.70 12.51
N LYS A 21 -4.37 9.63 13.30
CA LYS A 21 -4.14 8.25 12.86
C LYS A 21 -5.37 7.40 13.19
N GLY A 22 -5.59 6.34 12.41
CA GLY A 22 -6.63 5.35 12.69
C GLY A 22 -8.05 5.81 12.35
N VAL A 23 -8.22 6.79 11.46
CA VAL A 23 -9.55 7.27 11.07
C VAL A 23 -10.18 6.26 10.12
N SER A 24 -11.18 5.51 10.60
CA SER A 24 -11.96 4.60 9.75
C SER A 24 -12.87 5.40 8.83
N TYR A 25 -12.82 5.15 7.53
CA TYR A 25 -13.56 5.92 6.54
C TYR A 25 -14.02 5.04 5.35
N PRO A 26 -15.25 5.22 4.84
CA PRO A 26 -15.73 4.49 3.68
C PRO A 26 -14.98 4.92 2.41
N ILE A 27 -14.55 3.97 1.60
CA ILE A 27 -13.85 4.25 0.34
C ILE A 27 -14.50 3.49 -0.82
N THR A 28 -14.32 4.03 -2.02
CA THR A 28 -14.83 3.44 -3.25
C THR A 28 -13.67 3.19 -4.20
N LEU A 29 -13.45 1.93 -4.54
CA LEU A 29 -12.35 1.47 -5.40
C LEU A 29 -12.90 1.07 -6.76
N ARG A 30 -12.10 1.27 -7.80
CA ARG A 30 -12.46 0.81 -9.15
C ARG A 30 -12.00 -0.63 -9.32
N ASP A 31 -12.93 -1.50 -9.69
CA ASP A 31 -12.69 -2.92 -9.99
C ASP A 31 -12.80 -3.11 -11.51
N LYS A 32 -11.82 -3.79 -12.11
CA LYS A 32 -11.74 -4.09 -13.56
C LYS A 32 -12.95 -4.90 -14.05
N SER A 33 -13.57 -5.69 -13.18
CA SER A 33 -14.67 -6.62 -13.47
C SER A 33 -16.06 -6.11 -13.08
N ARG A 34 -16.19 -5.11 -12.18
CA ARG A 34 -17.47 -4.83 -11.49
C ARG A 34 -17.83 -3.37 -11.19
N LYS A 35 -17.52 -2.45 -12.10
CA LYS A 35 -17.92 -1.01 -12.04
C LYS A 35 -17.31 -0.23 -10.87
N ASN A 36 -17.50 -0.64 -9.61
CA ASN A 36 -16.92 -0.09 -8.36
C ASN A 36 -17.10 -1.06 -7.17
N GLN A 37 -16.16 -1.06 -6.22
CA GLN A 37 -16.22 -1.77 -4.94
C GLN A 37 -16.25 -0.77 -3.78
N HIS A 38 -17.18 -0.94 -2.84
CA HIS A 38 -17.19 -0.19 -1.58
C HIS A 38 -16.52 -1.00 -0.48
N THR A 39 -15.59 -0.38 0.24
CA THR A 39 -14.91 -0.99 1.39
C THR A 39 -14.66 0.06 2.47
N VAL A 40 -14.15 -0.37 3.63
CA VAL A 40 -13.76 0.52 4.73
C VAL A 40 -12.25 0.53 4.80
N GLY A 41 -11.67 1.72 4.72
CA GLY A 41 -10.24 1.94 4.89
C GLY A 41 -9.92 2.62 6.21
N THR A 42 -8.66 2.54 6.61
CA THR A 42 -8.08 3.28 7.72
C THR A 42 -7.16 4.36 7.16
N ALA A 43 -7.50 5.62 7.42
CA ALA A 43 -6.73 6.77 7.00
C ALA A 43 -5.82 7.27 8.15
N ASN A 44 -4.57 7.56 7.80
CA ASN A 44 -3.67 8.35 8.62
C ASN A 44 -3.31 9.63 7.87
N MET A 45 -3.40 10.77 8.53
CA MET A 45 -3.24 12.09 7.92
C MET A 45 -2.29 12.93 8.75
N TYR A 46 -1.33 13.57 8.08
CA TYR A 46 -0.31 14.38 8.72
C TYR A 46 0.00 15.62 7.90
N VAL A 47 0.43 16.68 8.58
CA VAL A 47 1.07 17.85 7.98
C VAL A 47 2.30 18.24 8.79
N ASN A 48 3.22 18.98 8.18
CA ASN A 48 4.24 19.68 8.96
C ASN A 48 3.60 20.88 9.68
N LEU A 49 4.07 21.17 10.89
CA LEU A 49 3.63 22.35 11.64
C LEU A 49 4.79 23.33 11.76
N PRO A 50 4.73 24.45 11.02
CA PRO A 50 5.69 25.53 11.18
C PRO A 50 5.66 26.09 12.61
N HIS A 51 6.82 26.44 13.17
CA HIS A 51 6.98 27.00 14.53
C HIS A 51 6.14 28.25 14.82
N LYS A 52 5.56 28.91 13.81
CA LYS A 52 4.66 30.06 13.99
C LYS A 52 3.31 29.68 14.63
N PHE A 53 2.97 28.39 14.68
CA PHE A 53 1.70 27.90 15.25
C PHE A 53 1.93 27.03 16.49
N LYS A 54 1.10 27.22 17.53
CA LYS A 54 1.10 26.39 18.74
C LYS A 54 0.52 24.98 18.52
N GLY A 55 -0.31 24.78 17.49
CA GLY A 55 -0.93 23.49 17.19
C GLY A 55 -1.74 23.49 15.89
N THR A 56 -2.12 22.30 15.42
CA THR A 56 -3.08 22.14 14.32
C THR A 56 -4.46 21.80 14.87
N HIS A 57 -5.50 22.24 14.15
CA HIS A 57 -6.88 21.87 14.47
C HIS A 57 -7.15 20.46 14.00
N MET A 58 -7.10 19.51 14.94
CA MET A 58 -7.28 18.09 14.66
C MET A 58 -8.61 17.78 13.96
N SER A 59 -9.68 18.53 14.25
CA SER A 59 -10.99 18.35 13.61
C SER A 59 -10.95 18.63 12.12
N ARG A 60 -10.08 19.56 11.66
CA ARG A 60 -9.98 19.95 10.24
C ARG A 60 -9.57 18.78 9.35
N PHE A 61 -8.78 17.83 9.84
CA PHE A 61 -8.42 16.64 9.07
C PHE A 61 -9.66 15.80 8.73
N VAL A 62 -10.52 15.56 9.72
CA VAL A 62 -11.75 14.77 9.54
C VAL A 62 -12.78 15.55 8.74
N GLU A 63 -12.88 16.87 8.94
CA GLU A 63 -13.72 17.75 8.12
C GLU A 63 -13.33 17.69 6.63
N ILE A 64 -12.03 17.79 6.32
CA ILE A 64 -11.53 17.67 4.93
C ILE A 64 -11.88 16.30 4.36
N LEU A 65 -11.64 15.23 5.10
CA LEU A 65 -11.97 13.88 4.62
C LEU A 65 -13.48 13.71 4.36
N ASN A 66 -14.34 14.32 5.18
CA ASN A 66 -15.80 14.25 5.02
C ASN A 66 -16.33 14.98 3.77
N GLU A 67 -15.61 15.96 3.23
CA GLU A 67 -16.00 16.67 2.00
C GLU A 67 -16.02 15.76 0.77
N PHE A 68 -15.28 14.65 0.81
CA PHE A 68 -15.22 13.69 -0.27
C PHE A 68 -16.32 12.62 -0.19
N HIS A 69 -17.21 12.67 0.82
CA HIS A 69 -18.44 11.86 0.94
C HIS A 69 -18.30 10.35 0.62
N GLY A 70 -17.20 9.70 1.00
CA GLY A 70 -16.95 8.28 0.73
C GLY A 70 -16.51 7.95 -0.70
N GLN A 71 -16.29 8.96 -1.55
CA GLN A 71 -15.74 8.85 -2.91
C GLN A 71 -14.22 9.07 -2.92
N VAL A 72 -13.50 8.46 -1.99
CA VAL A 72 -12.04 8.47 -2.02
C VAL A 72 -11.58 7.48 -3.09
N ASP A 73 -11.49 7.98 -4.32
CA ASP A 73 -10.80 7.34 -5.44
C ASP A 73 -9.32 7.75 -5.41
N ILE A 74 -8.44 6.93 -5.99
CA ILE A 74 -7.00 7.24 -6.16
C ILE A 74 -6.82 8.60 -6.85
N ASN A 75 -7.73 8.97 -7.77
CA ASN A 75 -7.70 10.27 -8.45
C ASN A 75 -7.95 11.44 -7.49
N ASN A 76 -8.78 11.25 -6.47
CA ASN A 76 -9.09 12.29 -5.48
C ASN A 76 -8.01 12.41 -4.40
N PHE A 77 -7.06 11.45 -4.34
CA PHE A 77 -6.01 11.42 -3.33
C PHE A 77 -5.09 12.64 -3.38
N ALA A 78 -4.72 13.07 -4.58
CA ALA A 78 -3.93 14.29 -4.79
C ALA A 78 -4.71 15.54 -4.32
N THR A 79 -6.00 15.63 -4.66
CA THR A 79 -6.86 16.74 -4.23
C THR A 79 -7.02 16.80 -2.71
N ILE A 80 -7.13 15.65 -2.01
CA ILE A 80 -7.18 15.61 -0.55
C ILE A 80 -5.89 16.20 0.05
N LEU A 81 -4.73 15.81 -0.47
CA LEU A 81 -3.43 16.32 -0.02
C LEU A 81 -3.28 17.83 -0.23
N GLU A 82 -3.74 18.34 -1.38
CA GLU A 82 -3.77 19.78 -1.68
C GLU A 82 -4.67 20.53 -0.69
N ARG A 83 -5.90 20.04 -0.48
CA ARG A 83 -6.85 20.64 0.48
C ARG A 83 -6.31 20.62 1.91
N MET A 84 -5.63 19.55 2.32
CA MET A 84 -4.95 19.47 3.61
C MET A 84 -3.87 20.53 3.73
N LYS A 85 -3.01 20.66 2.72
CA LYS A 85 -1.92 21.64 2.72
C LYS A 85 -2.45 23.07 2.82
N GLU A 86 -3.48 23.41 2.04
CA GLU A 86 -4.10 24.74 2.02
C GLU A 86 -4.81 25.07 3.34
N ARG A 87 -5.69 24.18 3.84
CA ARG A 87 -6.53 24.48 5.02
C ARG A 87 -5.78 24.46 6.35
N LEU A 88 -4.67 23.75 6.40
CA LEU A 88 -3.83 23.65 7.60
C LEU A 88 -2.62 24.61 7.56
N ASP A 89 -2.49 25.43 6.51
CA ASP A 89 -1.36 26.35 6.28
C ASP A 89 0.01 25.67 6.48
N ALA A 90 0.15 24.52 5.82
CA ALA A 90 1.31 23.64 5.91
C ALA A 90 2.17 23.70 4.63
N GLU A 91 3.45 23.36 4.74
CA GLU A 91 4.35 23.28 3.58
C GLU A 91 4.29 21.89 2.92
N ALA A 92 3.94 20.87 3.69
CA ALA A 92 3.84 19.49 3.28
C ALA A 92 2.64 18.78 3.95
N SER A 93 2.02 17.88 3.19
CA SER A 93 0.93 17.02 3.66
C SER A 93 1.20 15.56 3.31
N HIS A 94 0.70 14.66 4.15
CA HIS A 94 0.85 13.22 3.99
C HIS A 94 -0.48 12.54 4.29
N LEU A 95 -0.86 11.58 3.46
CA LEU A 95 -2.05 10.76 3.59
C LEU A 95 -1.66 9.31 3.35
N GLU A 96 -2.01 8.45 4.29
CA GLU A 96 -1.89 7.00 4.17
C GLU A 96 -3.29 6.43 4.24
N LEU A 97 -3.66 5.61 3.26
CA LEU A 97 -4.97 4.96 3.23
C LEU A 97 -4.77 3.47 3.08
N ARG A 98 -5.02 2.74 4.16
CA ARG A 98 -4.96 1.29 4.20
C ARG A 98 -6.34 0.69 4.00
N PHE A 99 -6.49 -0.28 3.11
CA PHE A 99 -7.78 -0.91 2.84
C PHE A 99 -7.62 -2.35 2.35
N PRO A 100 -8.60 -3.23 2.65
CA PRO A 100 -8.65 -4.54 2.05
C PRO A 100 -9.16 -4.45 0.60
N TYR A 101 -8.49 -5.16 -0.30
CA TYR A 101 -8.86 -5.29 -1.70
C TYR A 101 -9.32 -6.70 -2.01
N PHE A 102 -10.40 -6.82 -2.79
CA PHE A 102 -10.95 -8.13 -3.16
C PHE A 102 -11.28 -8.13 -4.64
N PHE A 103 -10.75 -9.09 -5.38
CA PHE A 103 -11.19 -9.37 -6.74
C PHE A 103 -11.43 -10.86 -6.93
N SER A 104 -12.36 -11.20 -7.81
CA SER A 104 -12.63 -12.57 -8.19
C SER A 104 -11.94 -12.87 -9.50
N ARG A 105 -11.21 -13.99 -9.58
CA ARG A 105 -10.65 -14.48 -10.82
C ARG A 105 -11.28 -15.81 -11.18
N GLU A 106 -11.51 -16.02 -12.46
CA GLU A 106 -11.80 -17.33 -12.99
C GLU A 106 -10.47 -18.04 -13.24
N LYS A 107 -10.17 -19.11 -12.49
CA LYS A 107 -8.99 -19.95 -12.71
C LYS A 107 -9.51 -21.36 -13.06
N ASP A 108 -9.10 -21.89 -14.21
CA ASP A 108 -9.46 -23.24 -14.68
C ASP A 108 -10.97 -23.54 -14.74
N GLY A 109 -11.77 -22.58 -15.21
CA GLY A 109 -13.23 -22.74 -15.35
C GLY A 109 -14.00 -22.86 -14.02
N LYS A 110 -13.34 -22.59 -12.89
CA LYS A 110 -13.96 -22.45 -11.57
C LYS A 110 -13.79 -21.02 -11.08
N TYR A 111 -14.87 -20.44 -10.57
CA TYR A 111 -14.84 -19.21 -9.78
C TYR A 111 -14.17 -19.49 -8.43
N SER A 112 -12.85 -19.56 -8.42
CA SER A 112 -12.08 -19.49 -7.20
C SER A 112 -12.04 -18.03 -6.76
N ARG A 113 -12.60 -17.72 -5.59
CA ARG A 113 -12.35 -16.43 -4.93
C ARG A 113 -10.83 -16.26 -4.88
N GLY A 114 -10.29 -15.18 -5.44
CA GLY A 114 -8.86 -14.88 -5.34
C GLY A 114 -8.47 -15.05 -3.88
N GLY A 115 -7.54 -15.98 -3.63
CA GLY A 115 -7.32 -16.55 -2.31
C GLY A 115 -6.62 -15.57 -1.38
N GLY A 116 -7.34 -14.61 -0.82
CA GLY A 116 -6.81 -13.79 0.28
C GLY A 116 -7.41 -12.40 0.34
N ASP A 117 -7.59 -11.92 1.56
CA ASP A 117 -7.80 -10.49 1.83
C ASP A 117 -6.49 -9.77 1.50
N TYR A 118 -6.34 -9.22 0.29
CA TYR A 118 -5.15 -8.44 -0.05
C TYR A 118 -5.20 -7.13 0.71
N GLN A 119 -4.11 -6.79 1.40
CA GLN A 119 -4.01 -5.52 2.11
C GLN A 119 -3.27 -4.52 1.21
N CYS A 120 -3.96 -3.47 0.81
CA CYS A 120 -3.38 -2.39 0.04
C CYS A 120 -3.22 -1.17 0.94
N THR A 121 -2.11 -0.44 0.76
CA THR A 121 -1.90 0.86 1.39
C THR A 121 -1.45 1.85 0.34
N LEU A 122 -2.19 2.94 0.18
CA LEU A 122 -1.81 4.05 -0.66
C LEU A 122 -1.14 5.12 0.21
N TYR A 123 0.12 5.43 -0.10
CA TYR A 123 0.87 6.51 0.53
C TYR A 123 0.95 7.66 -0.46
N GLY A 124 0.48 8.82 -0.05
CA GLY A 124 0.64 10.05 -0.81
C GLY A 124 1.30 11.11 0.04
N SER A 125 2.24 11.81 -0.57
CA SER A 125 2.91 12.95 0.03
C SER A 125 2.96 14.10 -0.94
N LEU A 126 2.64 15.29 -0.45
CA LEU A 126 2.69 16.52 -1.23
C LEU A 126 3.55 17.53 -0.48
N GLY A 127 4.78 17.73 -0.96
CA GLY A 127 5.70 18.75 -0.47
C GLY A 127 5.96 19.78 -1.57
N SER A 128 7.20 19.80 -2.08
CA SER A 128 7.57 20.51 -3.31
C SER A 128 7.10 19.79 -4.57
N SER A 129 7.08 18.45 -4.51
CA SER A 129 6.52 17.57 -5.52
C SER A 129 5.49 16.64 -4.87
N SER A 130 4.61 16.09 -5.71
CA SER A 130 3.70 15.01 -5.33
C SER A 130 4.42 13.67 -5.52
N ASP A 131 4.37 12.79 -4.52
CA ASP A 131 4.83 11.41 -4.61
C ASP A 131 3.69 10.49 -4.15
N LEU A 132 3.42 9.45 -4.94
CA LEU A 132 2.36 8.49 -4.70
C LEU A 132 2.94 7.08 -4.81
N VAL A 133 2.84 6.32 -3.72
CA VAL A 133 3.35 4.96 -3.61
C VAL A 133 2.20 4.03 -3.24
N LEU A 134 1.97 3.01 -4.06
CA LEU A 134 1.03 1.94 -3.74
C LEU A 134 1.79 0.76 -3.13
N LYS A 135 1.40 0.36 -1.94
CA LYS A 135 1.84 -0.87 -1.27
C LYS A 135 0.76 -1.94 -1.37
N ILE A 136 1.15 -3.17 -1.71
CA ILE A 136 0.28 -4.34 -1.81
C ILE A 136 0.93 -5.47 -1.02
N GLU A 137 0.17 -6.06 -0.09
CA GLU A 137 0.57 -7.24 0.67
C GLU A 137 -0.15 -8.46 0.09
N VAL A 138 0.60 -9.34 -0.57
CA VAL A 138 0.12 -10.56 -1.21
C VAL A 138 0.48 -11.77 -0.33
N PRO A 139 -0.50 -12.47 0.26
CA PRO A 139 -0.23 -13.65 1.05
C PRO A 139 0.24 -14.80 0.16
N VAL A 140 1.29 -15.51 0.57
CA VAL A 140 1.82 -16.68 -0.15
C VAL A 140 1.48 -17.94 0.63
N ALA A 141 0.80 -18.88 -0.02
CA ALA A 141 0.49 -20.18 0.54
C ALA A 141 1.66 -21.16 0.33
N ALA A 142 1.93 -22.00 1.34
CA ALA A 142 2.85 -23.12 1.18
C ALA A 142 2.15 -24.24 0.38
N CYS A 143 2.60 -24.54 -0.83
CA CYS A 143 2.03 -25.65 -1.60
C CYS A 143 2.56 -27.03 -1.14
N TYR A 144 3.70 -27.12 -0.46
CA TYR A 144 4.46 -28.38 -0.38
C TYR A 144 5.05 -28.73 0.98
N ASP A 145 4.49 -28.26 2.09
CA ASP A 145 4.81 -28.91 3.35
C ASP A 145 4.07 -30.24 3.46
N ARG A 146 4.66 -31.31 2.90
CA ARG A 146 4.17 -32.69 3.01
C ARG A 146 4.16 -33.19 4.46
N LEU A 147 4.78 -32.47 5.41
CA LEU A 147 4.90 -32.89 6.81
C LEU A 147 3.89 -32.20 7.73
N SER A 148 3.45 -30.98 7.41
CA SER A 148 2.66 -30.17 8.35
C SER A 148 1.15 -30.45 8.30
N GLY A 149 0.58 -30.89 7.18
CA GLY A 149 -0.86 -31.23 7.11
C GLY A 149 -1.83 -30.06 7.38
N TYR A 150 -1.32 -28.86 7.65
CA TYR A 150 -2.07 -27.62 7.82
C TYR A 150 -1.89 -26.72 6.59
N PRO A 151 -2.98 -26.12 6.06
CA PRO A 151 -2.86 -25.03 5.09
C PRO A 151 -2.26 -23.80 5.80
N GLY A 152 -0.93 -23.75 5.88
CA GLY A 152 -0.17 -22.66 6.47
C GLY A 152 0.13 -21.57 5.45
N ARG A 153 0.07 -20.30 5.90
CA ARG A 153 0.69 -19.19 5.15
C ARG A 153 2.21 -19.42 5.18
N TRP A 154 2.83 -19.60 4.00
CA TRP A 154 4.29 -19.67 3.88
C TRP A 154 4.94 -18.34 4.21
N GLY A 155 4.30 -17.26 3.76
CA GLY A 155 4.90 -15.94 3.82
C GLY A 155 3.98 -14.85 3.29
N GLN A 156 4.57 -13.67 3.12
CA GLN A 156 3.94 -12.50 2.57
C GLN A 156 4.90 -11.80 1.62
N VAL A 157 4.42 -11.45 0.42
CA VAL A 157 5.13 -10.57 -0.50
C VAL A 157 4.56 -9.18 -0.33
N GLU A 158 5.41 -8.24 0.07
CA GLU A 158 5.12 -6.83 0.11
C GLU A 158 5.70 -6.17 -1.15
N LEU A 159 4.81 -5.63 -1.98
CA LEU A 159 5.16 -4.89 -3.18
C LEU A 159 4.88 -3.41 -2.94
N ARG A 160 5.87 -2.53 -3.13
CA ARG A 160 5.70 -1.08 -3.18
C ARG A 160 6.04 -0.60 -4.58
N VAL A 161 5.17 0.20 -5.18
CA VAL A 161 5.37 0.72 -6.55
C VAL A 161 5.06 2.21 -6.63
N ARG A 162 5.89 2.92 -7.40
CA ARG A 162 5.60 4.24 -7.96
C ARG A 162 5.30 4.06 -9.44
N PHE A 163 4.28 4.76 -9.93
CA PHE A 163 3.78 4.59 -11.28
C PHE A 163 3.49 5.94 -11.93
N ALA A 164 4.00 6.15 -13.14
CA ALA A 164 3.70 7.33 -13.95
C ALA A 164 2.35 7.22 -14.66
N ARG A 165 1.85 5.99 -14.86
CA ARG A 165 0.62 5.71 -15.62
C ARG A 165 -0.32 4.86 -14.78
N PHE A 166 -1.60 4.96 -15.09
CA PHE A 166 -2.63 4.19 -14.41
C PHE A 166 -2.36 2.68 -14.49
N LEU A 167 -2.31 2.02 -13.34
CA LEU A 167 -2.13 0.58 -13.17
C LEU A 167 -3.29 -0.01 -12.35
N TRP A 168 -3.79 -1.16 -12.78
CA TRP A 168 -4.79 -1.92 -12.03
C TRP A 168 -4.11 -2.71 -10.91
N ILE A 169 -4.70 -2.67 -9.71
CA ILE A 169 -4.22 -3.45 -8.56
C ILE A 169 -4.30 -4.95 -8.89
N GLU A 170 -5.33 -5.38 -9.62
CA GLU A 170 -5.51 -6.77 -10.08
C GLU A 170 -4.36 -7.27 -10.94
N ASP A 171 -3.84 -6.41 -11.83
CA ASP A 171 -2.78 -6.78 -12.77
C ASP A 171 -1.45 -6.96 -12.00
N LEU A 172 -1.18 -6.10 -11.00
CA LEU A 172 -0.03 -6.23 -10.10
C LEU A 172 -0.11 -7.49 -9.23
N ILE A 173 -1.27 -7.75 -8.62
CA ILE A 173 -1.46 -8.95 -7.80
C ILE A 173 -1.28 -10.22 -8.65
N THR A 174 -1.90 -10.25 -9.84
CA THR A 174 -1.79 -11.40 -10.75
C THR A 174 -0.35 -11.64 -11.18
N LEU A 175 0.42 -10.57 -11.42
CA LEU A 175 1.85 -10.66 -11.74
C LEU A 175 2.64 -11.29 -10.58
N VAL A 176 2.43 -10.82 -9.35
CA VAL A 176 3.10 -11.36 -8.15
C VAL A 176 2.72 -12.82 -7.94
N GLU A 177 1.44 -13.18 -7.98
CA GLU A 177 0.99 -14.57 -7.85
C GLU A 177 1.60 -15.49 -8.91
N SER A 178 1.62 -15.04 -10.17
CA SER A 178 2.20 -15.83 -11.26
C SER A 178 3.71 -16.02 -11.10
N ALA A 179 4.42 -15.02 -10.56
CA ALA A 179 5.83 -15.12 -10.26
C ALA A 179 6.11 -16.11 -9.11
N VAL A 180 5.28 -16.09 -8.07
CA VAL A 180 5.35 -17.03 -6.95
C VAL A 180 5.06 -18.47 -7.42
N GLU A 181 4.01 -18.69 -8.21
CA GLU A 181 3.68 -20.00 -8.79
C GLU A 181 4.84 -20.54 -9.65
N ARG A 182 5.50 -19.66 -10.42
CA ARG A 182 6.67 -20.03 -11.22
C ARG A 182 7.85 -20.44 -10.35
N ALA A 183 8.18 -19.66 -9.31
CA ALA A 183 9.26 -20.00 -8.39
C ALA A 183 9.01 -21.34 -7.68
N GLN A 184 7.76 -21.60 -7.29
CA GLN A 184 7.36 -22.89 -6.72
C GLN A 184 7.55 -24.04 -7.71
N ASN A 185 7.15 -23.88 -8.97
CA ASN A 185 7.29 -24.91 -10.00
C ASN A 185 8.77 -25.20 -10.35
N GLU A 186 9.63 -24.18 -10.33
CA GLU A 186 11.07 -24.36 -10.58
C GLU A 186 11.72 -25.25 -9.51
N ILE A 187 11.40 -25.01 -8.23
CA ILE A 187 11.89 -25.83 -7.12
C ILE A 187 11.44 -27.29 -7.25
N LEU A 188 10.19 -27.53 -7.67
CA LEU A 188 9.67 -28.88 -7.90
C LEU A 188 10.42 -29.62 -9.01
N GLN A 189 10.80 -28.91 -10.07
CA GLN A 189 11.51 -29.52 -11.20
C GLN A 189 12.98 -29.82 -10.88
N GLN A 190 13.60 -29.00 -10.02
CA GLN A 190 15.00 -29.15 -9.63
C GLN A 190 15.22 -30.12 -8.45
N ASP A 191 14.15 -30.70 -7.89
CA ASP A 191 14.15 -31.48 -6.64
C ASP A 191 14.86 -30.74 -5.48
N ALA A 192 14.87 -29.41 -5.56
CA ALA A 192 15.70 -28.52 -4.77
C ALA A 192 14.98 -28.08 -3.50
N GLY A 193 14.74 -29.00 -2.56
CA GLY A 193 14.38 -28.67 -1.18
C GLY A 193 13.27 -27.61 -0.98
N ARG A 194 13.54 -26.60 -0.13
CA ARG A 194 12.59 -25.59 0.34
C ARG A 194 12.61 -24.33 -0.54
N LEU A 195 11.45 -23.69 -0.71
CA LEU A 195 11.35 -22.39 -1.39
C LEU A 195 12.17 -21.33 -0.62
N GLY A 196 13.15 -20.73 -1.29
CA GLY A 196 13.94 -19.61 -0.76
C GLY A 196 13.25 -18.26 -0.97
N VAL A 197 13.43 -17.33 -0.03
CA VAL A 197 12.90 -15.96 -0.14
C VAL A 197 13.56 -15.18 -1.27
N GLU A 198 14.82 -15.50 -1.57
CA GLU A 198 15.64 -14.86 -2.60
C GLU A 198 15.15 -15.19 -4.01
N LEU A 199 14.75 -16.45 -4.24
CA LEU A 199 14.21 -16.87 -5.54
C LEU A 199 12.91 -16.13 -5.83
N VAL A 200 11.99 -16.10 -4.86
CA VAL A 200 10.71 -15.38 -5.01
C VAL A 200 10.94 -13.89 -5.26
N ALA A 201 11.82 -13.25 -4.48
CA ALA A 201 12.10 -11.82 -4.64
C ALA A 201 12.66 -11.51 -6.04
N ARG A 202 13.60 -12.33 -6.55
CA ARG A 202 14.16 -12.18 -7.91
C ARG A 202 13.12 -12.41 -9.00
N THR A 203 12.35 -13.49 -8.93
CA THR A 203 11.33 -13.79 -9.96
C THR A 203 10.25 -12.72 -10.02
N VAL A 204 9.87 -12.13 -8.88
CA VAL A 204 8.93 -11.01 -8.84
C VAL A 204 9.56 -9.75 -9.45
N ALA A 205 10.79 -9.41 -9.07
CA ALA A 205 11.51 -8.25 -9.61
C ALA A 205 11.67 -8.32 -11.13
N GLU A 206 12.14 -9.44 -11.67
CA GLU A 206 12.29 -9.65 -13.13
C GLU A 206 10.99 -9.41 -13.91
N ARG A 207 9.83 -9.71 -13.30
CA ARG A 207 8.53 -9.52 -13.94
C ARG A 207 8.06 -8.08 -13.87
N LEU A 208 8.43 -7.35 -12.82
CA LEU A 208 8.11 -5.94 -12.64
C LEU A 208 8.98 -5.04 -13.54
N GLU A 209 10.23 -5.41 -13.81
CA GLU A 209 11.12 -4.67 -14.71
C GLU A 209 10.60 -4.56 -16.15
N ILE A 210 9.74 -5.50 -16.57
CA ILE A 210 9.14 -5.53 -17.91
C ILE A 210 7.94 -4.57 -18.01
N VAL A 211 7.44 -4.04 -16.89
CA VAL A 211 6.24 -3.20 -16.86
C VAL A 211 6.61 -1.73 -17.05
N ASP A 212 6.46 -1.23 -18.29
CA ASP A 212 6.77 0.16 -18.69
C ASP A 212 6.02 1.26 -17.89
N ALA A 213 5.01 0.90 -17.10
CA ALA A 213 4.22 1.85 -16.31
C ALA A 213 4.78 2.11 -14.91
N ILE A 214 5.81 1.37 -14.48
CA ILE A 214 6.43 1.46 -13.16
C ILE A 214 7.71 2.28 -13.26
N ASP A 215 7.83 3.33 -12.45
CA ASP A 215 9.03 4.17 -12.39
C ASP A 215 10.03 3.62 -11.36
N TRP A 216 9.49 3.05 -10.28
CA TRP A 216 10.27 2.49 -9.18
C TRP A 216 9.45 1.41 -8.48
N PHE A 217 10.13 0.36 -8.02
CA PHE A 217 9.52 -0.66 -7.19
C PHE A 217 10.45 -1.12 -6.06
N ALA A 218 9.86 -1.56 -4.96
CA ALA A 218 10.50 -2.34 -3.93
C ALA A 218 9.67 -3.58 -3.62
N VAL A 219 10.31 -4.74 -3.64
CA VAL A 219 9.71 -6.04 -3.32
C VAL A 219 10.39 -6.56 -2.07
N GLU A 220 9.61 -6.82 -1.03
CA GLU A 220 10.07 -7.43 0.22
C GLU A 220 9.31 -8.75 0.43
N VAL A 221 10.02 -9.86 0.51
CA VAL A 221 9.44 -11.19 0.72
C VAL A 221 9.75 -11.62 2.14
N HIS A 222 8.71 -11.90 2.92
CA HIS A 222 8.82 -12.41 4.28
C HIS A 222 8.40 -13.87 4.33
N ASN A 223 9.23 -14.71 4.94
CA ASN A 223 8.88 -16.08 5.29
C ASN A 223 8.80 -16.20 6.82
N PHE A 224 7.65 -16.68 7.28
CA PHE A 224 7.37 -16.87 8.70
C PHE A 224 7.88 -18.25 9.13
N CYS A 225 9.19 -18.38 9.38
CA CYS A 225 9.77 -19.59 9.97
C CYS A 225 9.52 -19.62 11.49
N ASP A 226 9.61 -20.83 12.09
CA ASP A 226 9.21 -21.08 13.49
C ASP A 226 9.99 -20.25 14.54
N GLU A 227 11.24 -19.86 14.26
CA GLU A 227 12.11 -19.16 15.23
C GLU A 227 12.63 -17.79 14.75
N CYS A 228 12.52 -17.49 13.45
CA CYS A 228 13.02 -16.24 12.87
C CYS A 228 12.22 -15.84 11.62
N LEU A 229 12.15 -14.53 11.36
CA LEU A 229 11.59 -14.02 10.11
C LEU A 229 12.72 -13.93 9.09
N ALA A 230 12.69 -14.79 8.07
CA ALA A 230 13.59 -14.66 6.93
C ALA A 230 12.99 -13.65 5.96
N PHE A 231 13.81 -12.72 5.45
CA PHE A 231 13.35 -11.74 4.46
C PHE A 231 14.38 -11.54 3.35
N ALA A 232 13.88 -11.21 2.16
CA ALA A 232 14.69 -10.74 1.05
C ALA A 232 14.04 -9.47 0.47
N SER A 233 14.84 -8.47 0.15
CA SER A 233 14.37 -7.21 -0.44
C SER A 233 15.10 -6.93 -1.74
N VAL A 234 14.35 -6.51 -2.75
CA VAL A 234 14.87 -6.01 -4.03
C VAL A 234 14.24 -4.65 -4.29
N GLU A 235 15.06 -3.65 -4.55
CA GLU A 235 14.64 -2.29 -4.90
C GLU A 235 15.28 -1.92 -6.23
N SER A 236 14.50 -1.36 -7.16
CA SER A 236 14.99 -0.91 -8.45
C SER A 236 14.27 0.36 -8.90
N SER A 237 15.04 1.27 -9.49
CA SER A 237 14.58 2.48 -10.16
C SER A 237 14.70 2.25 -11.67
N LEU A 238 13.60 2.40 -12.41
CA LEU A 238 13.53 2.18 -13.86
C LEU A 238 13.65 3.48 -14.67
N VAL A 239 14.00 4.59 -14.00
CA VAL A 239 14.14 5.96 -14.55
C VAL A 239 15.60 6.32 -14.78
#